data_AF-A0A024TRC6-F1
#
_entry.id   AF-A0A024TRC6-F1
#
_cell.length_a   1.000
_cell.length_b   1.000
_cell.length_c   1.000
_cell.angle_alpha   90.00
_cell.angle_beta   90.00
_cell.angle_gamma   90.00
#
_symmetry.space_group_name_H-M   'P 1'
#
loop_
_entity.id
_entity.type
_entity.pdbx_description
1 polymer ?
#
loop_
_entity_poly.entity_id
_entity_poly.type
_entity_poly.pdbx_seq_one_letter_code
_entity_poly.pdbx_strand_id
1 'polypeptide(L)'
;MAKVWLSEDGTKECDGPKAPSRPSRHQIYRVLVKARCDKLKKVKAELEDAIQRLEKEQRRARQPASLSWENIALALKDSSEESRRQNRDLRDKIQAFHQLVNDLAPWAALTRELDPTSTTWRDTSLPIHPESRRMAKTWITQRMIHNTDAMFQQHGFVSRDDQCVDVWCDVDVTVSDTGTLCKIRRNFISPQTLEQSVAFVRENWLEAILIEAPQDSHSRM
;
A
#
# COMPACT_ATOMS: atom_id res chain seq x y z
N MET A 1 8.34 -66.34 -120.78
CA MET A 1 8.28 -66.77 -119.37
C MET A 1 8.57 -65.54 -118.51
N ALA A 2 7.81 -65.08 -117.53
CA ALA A 2 6.56 -65.47 -116.90
C ALA A 2 5.89 -64.18 -116.37
N LYS A 3 4.55 -64.15 -116.36
CA LYS A 3 3.73 -63.13 -115.67
C LYS A 3 3.71 -63.43 -114.17
N VAL A 4 3.81 -62.42 -113.30
CA VAL A 4 3.23 -62.46 -111.94
C VAL A 4 2.67 -61.08 -111.56
N TRP A 5 1.35 -60.98 -111.68
CA TRP A 5 0.30 -60.34 -110.87
C TRP A 5 0.54 -59.08 -110.01
N LEU A 6 -0.37 -58.12 -110.20
CA LEU A 6 -0.81 -57.10 -109.22
C LEU A 6 -1.59 -57.72 -108.05
N SER A 7 -1.43 -57.17 -106.84
CA SER A 7 -2.51 -56.98 -105.84
C SER A 7 -1.99 -56.01 -104.76
N GLU A 8 -2.56 -54.80 -104.68
CA GLU A 8 -3.52 -54.36 -103.65
C GLU A 8 -2.87 -54.04 -102.29
N ASP A 9 -2.77 -52.75 -101.97
CA ASP A 9 -3.24 -52.21 -100.69
C ASP A 9 -3.06 -50.68 -100.64
N GLY A 10 -4.18 -49.96 -100.63
CA GLY A 10 -4.24 -48.51 -100.43
C GLY A 10 -4.83 -48.21 -99.06
N THR A 11 -3.99 -48.14 -98.03
CA THR A 11 -4.37 -47.64 -96.70
C THR A 11 -3.66 -46.32 -96.39
N LYS A 12 -4.54 -45.32 -96.19
CA LYS A 12 -4.42 -43.97 -95.64
C LYS A 12 -3.15 -43.67 -94.82
N GLU A 13 -2.38 -42.69 -95.28
CA GLU A 13 -1.35 -42.04 -94.47
C GLU A 13 -1.83 -40.66 -94.00
N CYS A 14 -1.68 -40.47 -92.69
CA CYS A 14 -2.19 -39.37 -91.90
C CYS A 14 -1.58 -38.03 -92.33
N ASP A 15 -2.44 -36.99 -92.34
CA ASP A 15 -2.02 -35.59 -92.40
C ASP A 15 -1.02 -35.30 -91.26
N GLY A 16 0.27 -35.27 -91.62
CA GLY A 16 1.34 -34.85 -90.73
C GLY A 16 1.16 -33.39 -90.29
N PRO A 17 1.77 -32.98 -89.16
CA PRO A 17 1.62 -31.64 -88.63
C PRO A 17 2.06 -30.61 -89.68
N LYS A 18 1.11 -29.76 -90.13
CA LYS A 18 1.40 -28.63 -91.01
C LYS A 18 2.54 -27.81 -90.40
N ALA A 19 3.65 -27.71 -91.14
CA ALA A 19 4.78 -26.88 -90.76
C ALA A 19 4.30 -25.45 -90.43
N PRO A 20 4.80 -24.82 -89.36
CA PRO A 20 4.31 -23.53 -88.92
C PRO A 20 4.51 -22.48 -90.03
N SER A 21 3.41 -21.83 -90.43
CA SER A 21 3.42 -20.70 -91.36
C SER A 21 4.43 -19.65 -90.88
N ARG A 22 5.30 -19.20 -91.78
CA ARG A 22 6.31 -18.18 -91.48
C ARG A 22 5.60 -16.94 -90.90
N PRO A 23 5.94 -16.51 -89.67
CA PRO A 23 5.22 -15.42 -89.03
C PRO A 23 5.38 -14.13 -89.83
N SER A 24 4.27 -13.43 -90.03
CA SER A 24 4.25 -12.14 -90.73
C SER A 24 5.14 -11.13 -89.99
N ARG A 25 5.82 -10.22 -90.71
CA ARG A 25 6.67 -9.17 -90.14
C ARG A 25 5.99 -8.39 -89.00
N HIS A 26 4.67 -8.21 -89.09
CA HIS A 26 3.87 -7.53 -88.06
C HIS A 26 3.74 -8.36 -86.76
N GLN A 27 3.70 -9.70 -86.85
CA GLN A 27 3.70 -10.59 -85.69
C GLN A 27 5.06 -10.57 -84.97
N ILE A 28 6.15 -10.61 -85.73
CA ILE A 28 7.52 -10.51 -85.19
C ILE A 28 7.71 -9.18 -84.46
N TYR A 29 7.26 -8.06 -85.05
CA TYR A 29 7.29 -6.74 -84.41
C TYR A 29 6.50 -6.72 -83.10
N ARG A 30 5.26 -7.25 -83.07
CA ARG A 30 4.44 -7.31 -81.84
C ARG A 30 5.11 -8.13 -80.73
N VAL A 31 5.76 -9.23 -81.08
CA VAL A 31 6.52 -10.05 -80.13
C VAL A 31 7.73 -9.30 -79.58
N LEU A 32 8.50 -8.63 -80.43
CA LEU A 32 9.66 -7.83 -80.00
C LEU A 32 9.25 -6.65 -79.11
N VAL A 33 8.17 -5.95 -79.45
CA VAL A 33 7.62 -4.85 -78.63
C VAL A 33 7.13 -5.39 -77.29
N LYS A 34 6.41 -6.52 -77.27
CA LYS A 34 5.96 -7.15 -76.03
C LYS A 34 7.15 -7.55 -75.14
N ALA A 35 8.18 -8.18 -75.70
CA ALA A 35 9.39 -8.55 -74.98
C ALA A 35 10.12 -7.33 -74.39
N ARG A 36 10.17 -6.22 -75.13
CA ARG A 36 10.73 -4.96 -74.64
C ARG A 36 9.90 -4.36 -73.51
N CYS A 37 8.58 -4.35 -73.63
CA CYS A 37 7.67 -3.91 -72.57
C CYS A 37 7.80 -4.78 -71.32
N ASP A 38 7.90 -6.10 -71.47
CA ASP A 38 8.05 -7.03 -70.35
C ASP A 38 9.41 -6.84 -69.66
N LYS A 39 10.49 -6.59 -70.41
CA LYS A 39 11.79 -6.23 -69.86
C LYS A 39 11.73 -4.92 -69.06
N LEU A 40 11.08 -3.89 -69.61
CA LEU A 40 10.89 -2.61 -68.93
C LEU A 40 10.04 -2.74 -67.65
N LYS A 41 9.01 -3.58 -67.66
CA LYS A 41 8.19 -3.87 -66.47
C LYS A 41 8.99 -4.57 -65.37
N LYS A 42 9.84 -5.54 -65.72
CA LYS A 42 10.74 -6.21 -64.77
C LYS A 42 11.71 -5.22 -64.14
N VAL A 43 12.38 -4.42 -64.96
CA VAL A 43 13.31 -3.38 -64.48
C VAL A 43 12.60 -2.37 -63.59
N LYS A 44 11.37 -1.95 -63.96
CA LYS A 44 10.56 -1.07 -63.13
C LYS A 44 10.26 -1.70 -61.76
N ALA A 45 9.82 -2.95 -61.74
CA ALA A 45 9.51 -3.65 -60.49
C ALA A 45 10.75 -3.83 -59.60
N GLU A 46 11.90 -4.17 -60.19
CA GLU A 46 13.18 -4.27 -59.49
C GLU A 46 13.61 -2.93 -58.87
N LEU A 47 13.43 -1.83 -59.60
CA LEU A 47 13.74 -0.49 -59.12
C LEU A 47 12.77 -0.03 -58.02
N GLU A 48 11.47 -0.31 -58.17
CA GLU A 48 10.48 -0.01 -57.13
C GLU A 48 10.79 -0.77 -55.84
N ASP A 49 11.17 -2.05 -55.95
CA ASP A 49 11.56 -2.87 -54.80
C ASP A 49 12.88 -2.38 -54.17
N ALA A 50 13.84 -1.93 -54.98
CA ALA A 50 15.07 -1.29 -54.50
C ALA A 50 14.81 0.03 -53.76
N ILE A 51 13.92 0.89 -54.29
CA ILE A 51 13.51 2.13 -53.64
C ILE A 51 12.82 1.83 -52.30
N GLN A 52 11.88 0.88 -52.27
CA GLN A 52 11.20 0.50 -51.04
C GLN A 52 12.16 -0.05 -49.98
N ARG A 53 13.16 -0.85 -50.38
CA ARG A 53 14.22 -1.32 -49.48
C ARG A 53 15.01 -0.15 -48.90
N LEU A 54 15.49 0.76 -49.75
CA LEU A 54 16.26 1.94 -49.33
C LEU A 54 15.46 2.88 -48.44
N GLU A 55 14.18 3.12 -48.74
CA GLU A 55 13.30 3.91 -47.89
C GLU A 55 13.10 3.27 -46.52
N LYS A 56 12.95 1.95 -46.45
CA LYS A 56 12.81 1.21 -45.19
C LYS A 56 14.10 1.24 -44.36
N GLU A 57 15.25 1.11 -45.01
CA GLU A 57 16.57 1.24 -44.37
C GLU A 57 16.80 2.67 -43.87
N GLN A 58 16.48 3.68 -44.68
CA GLN A 58 16.60 5.08 -44.29
C GLN A 58 15.64 5.43 -43.14
N ARG A 59 14.40 4.91 -43.14
CA ARG A 59 13.47 5.06 -42.01
C ARG A 59 14.02 4.40 -40.76
N ARG A 60 14.58 3.19 -40.86
CA ARG A 60 15.22 2.50 -39.71
C ARG A 60 16.45 3.24 -39.19
N ALA A 61 17.26 3.82 -40.08
CA ALA A 61 18.43 4.62 -39.69
C ALA A 61 18.04 5.98 -39.08
N ARG A 62 16.91 6.55 -39.50
CA ARG A 62 16.35 7.80 -38.94
C ARG A 62 15.57 7.59 -37.65
N GLN A 63 15.13 6.37 -37.36
CA GLN A 63 14.55 6.02 -36.06
C GLN A 63 15.70 5.96 -35.06
N PRO A 64 15.78 6.90 -34.10
CA PRO A 64 16.86 6.87 -33.13
C PRO A 64 16.70 5.62 -32.27
N ALA A 65 17.62 4.65 -32.42
CA ALA A 65 17.64 3.41 -31.64
C ALA A 65 17.98 3.66 -30.15
N SER A 66 18.38 4.89 -29.81
CA SER A 66 18.68 5.35 -28.47
C SER A 66 17.95 6.68 -28.23
N LEU A 67 17.44 6.88 -27.02
CA LEU A 67 16.86 8.17 -26.61
C LEU A 67 17.89 9.27 -26.84
N SER A 68 17.43 10.46 -27.28
CA SER A 68 18.30 11.63 -27.38
C SER A 68 19.03 11.84 -26.06
N TRP A 69 20.34 12.07 -26.11
CA TRP A 69 21.15 12.40 -24.94
C TRP A 69 20.61 13.60 -24.16
N GLU A 70 19.90 14.51 -24.83
CA GLU A 70 19.17 15.61 -24.19
C GLU A 70 18.08 15.10 -23.24
N ASN A 71 17.26 14.14 -23.68
CA ASN A 71 16.21 13.54 -22.86
C ASN A 71 16.80 12.72 -21.70
N ILE A 72 17.91 12.02 -21.94
CA ILE A 72 18.62 11.27 -20.90
C ILE A 72 19.20 12.23 -19.85
N ALA A 73 19.84 13.32 -20.28
CA ALA A 73 20.39 14.33 -19.39
C ALA A 73 19.29 15.02 -18.57
N LEU A 74 18.14 15.33 -19.19
CA LEU A 74 16.98 15.89 -18.50
C LEU A 74 16.44 14.92 -17.44
N ALA A 75 16.21 13.65 -17.80
CA ALA A 75 15.73 12.63 -16.86
C ALA A 75 16.70 12.42 -15.68
N LEU A 76 18.01 12.43 -15.93
CA LEU A 76 19.03 12.34 -14.89
C LEU A 76 19.04 13.59 -13.99
N LYS A 77 18.86 14.78 -14.56
CA LYS A 77 18.74 16.02 -13.79
C LYS A 77 17.52 15.98 -12.88
N ASP A 78 16.35 15.61 -13.41
CA ASP A 78 15.11 15.52 -12.64
C ASP A 78 15.24 14.49 -11.51
N SER A 79 15.80 13.30 -11.80
CA SER A 79 16.09 12.28 -10.79
C SER A 79 17.07 12.77 -9.72
N SER A 80 18.09 13.53 -10.11
CA SER A 80 19.06 14.12 -9.18
C SER A 80 18.42 15.19 -8.30
N GLU A 81 17.58 16.05 -8.86
CA GLU A 81 16.82 17.04 -8.10
C GLU A 81 15.84 16.40 -7.12
N GLU A 82 15.12 15.37 -7.55
CA GLU A 82 14.22 14.61 -6.69
C GLU A 82 14.99 13.96 -5.52
N SER A 83 16.11 13.32 -5.81
CA SER A 83 16.99 12.74 -4.77
C SER A 83 17.50 13.79 -3.79
N ARG A 84 17.82 15.01 -4.26
CA ARG A 84 18.23 16.12 -3.39
C ARG A 84 17.09 16.63 -2.52
N ARG A 85 15.86 16.73 -3.06
CA ARG A 85 14.67 17.11 -2.29
C ARG A 85 14.41 16.09 -1.19
N GLN A 86 14.40 14.80 -1.53
CA GLN A 86 14.21 13.72 -0.56
C GLN A 86 15.28 13.74 0.53
N ASN A 87 16.56 13.95 0.18
CA ASN A 87 17.63 14.04 1.17
C ASN A 87 17.45 15.24 2.11
N ARG A 88 17.02 16.40 1.60
CA ARG A 88 16.71 17.56 2.45
C ARG A 88 15.55 17.25 3.40
N ASP A 89 14.44 16.72 2.89
CA ASP A 89 13.29 16.38 3.72
C ASP A 89 13.63 15.34 4.80
N LEU A 90 14.48 14.37 4.48
CA LEU A 90 14.98 13.40 5.46
C LEU A 90 15.87 14.05 6.51
N ARG A 91 16.76 14.98 6.12
CA ARG A 91 17.57 15.74 7.08
C ARG A 91 16.72 16.59 8.00
N ASP A 92 15.70 17.25 7.48
CA ASP A 92 14.77 18.05 8.27
C ASP A 92 14.02 17.17 9.28
N LYS A 93 13.59 15.97 8.87
CA LYS A 93 13.00 14.97 9.77
C LYS A 93 13.99 14.51 10.84
N ILE A 94 15.23 14.20 10.47
CA ILE A 94 16.27 13.80 11.43
C ILE A 94 16.51 14.91 12.45
N GLN A 95 16.58 16.17 12.02
CA GLN A 95 16.76 17.31 12.90
C GLN A 95 15.57 17.46 13.87
N ALA A 96 14.34 17.33 13.37
CA ALA A 96 13.13 17.36 14.20
C ALA A 96 13.13 16.22 15.24
N PHE A 97 13.50 15.00 14.84
CA PHE A 97 13.62 13.87 15.77
C PHE A 97 14.75 14.08 16.79
N HIS A 98 15.88 14.66 16.39
CA HIS A 98 16.96 15.01 17.33
C HIS A 98 16.48 16.00 18.39
N GLN A 99 15.72 17.02 18.00
CA GLN A 99 15.12 17.97 18.95
C GLN A 99 14.14 17.26 19.89
N LEU A 100 13.25 16.43 19.35
CA LEU A 100 12.31 15.62 20.13
C LEU A 100 13.02 14.73 21.17
N VAL A 101 14.09 14.03 20.76
CA VAL A 101 14.85 13.14 21.66
C VAL A 101 15.61 13.94 22.71
N ASN A 102 16.22 15.07 22.34
CA ASN A 102 16.92 15.94 23.30
C ASN A 102 15.97 16.49 24.38
N ASP A 103 14.71 16.76 24.04
CA ASP A 103 13.71 17.21 25.00
C ASP A 103 13.15 16.05 25.85
N LEU A 104 12.97 14.87 25.24
CA LEU A 104 12.36 13.72 25.90
C LEU A 104 13.34 12.95 26.80
N ALA A 105 14.61 12.85 26.42
CA ALA A 105 15.59 12.02 27.12
C ALA A 105 15.85 12.47 28.57
N PRO A 106 16.02 13.77 28.88
CA PRO A 106 16.14 14.24 30.26
C PRO A 106 14.87 13.96 31.07
N TRP A 107 13.71 14.15 30.46
CA TRP A 107 12.42 13.87 31.10
C TRP A 107 12.24 12.38 31.41
N ALA A 108 12.60 11.50 30.48
CA ALA A 108 12.53 10.06 30.67
C ALA A 108 13.54 9.54 31.72
N ALA A 109 14.73 10.16 31.80
CA ALA A 109 15.72 9.82 32.82
C ALA A 109 15.20 10.14 34.23
N LEU A 110 14.55 11.31 34.40
CA LEU A 110 13.92 11.71 35.66
C LEU A 110 12.80 10.76 36.11
N THR A 111 12.07 10.18 35.17
CA THR A 111 10.95 9.27 35.49
C THR A 111 11.37 7.80 35.67
N ARG A 112 12.54 7.38 35.15
CA ARG A 112 13.04 5.99 35.27
C ARG A 112 13.57 5.63 36.65
N GLU A 113 14.10 6.59 37.39
CA GLU A 113 14.74 6.36 38.71
C GLU A 113 13.74 6.24 39.87
N LEU A 114 12.45 6.31 39.59
CA LEU A 114 11.41 6.36 40.60
C LEU A 114 10.71 5.00 40.72
N ASP A 115 10.54 4.57 41.97
CA ASP A 115 9.73 3.41 42.30
C ASP A 115 8.33 3.58 41.66
N PRO A 116 7.86 2.62 40.84
CA PRO A 116 6.51 2.67 40.25
C PRO A 116 5.42 2.81 41.32
N THR A 117 5.66 2.40 42.56
CA THR A 117 4.68 2.48 43.65
C THR A 117 4.73 3.82 44.42
N SER A 118 5.70 4.69 44.14
CA SER A 118 5.84 5.96 44.84
C SER A 118 5.00 7.06 44.18
N THR A 119 4.05 7.63 44.92
CA THR A 119 3.27 8.80 44.49
C THR A 119 4.18 10.03 44.50
N THR A 120 4.84 10.31 43.37
CA THR A 120 5.71 11.48 43.25
C THR A 120 5.10 12.55 42.35
N TRP A 121 5.21 13.80 42.77
CA TRP A 121 4.76 14.98 42.02
C TRP A 121 5.41 15.13 40.64
N ARG A 122 6.50 14.39 40.37
CA ARG A 122 7.26 14.46 39.11
C ARG A 122 6.54 13.84 37.91
N ASP A 123 5.53 13.01 38.16
CA ASP A 123 4.63 12.46 37.13
C ASP A 123 3.74 13.55 36.47
N THR A 124 3.83 14.80 36.93
CA THR A 124 3.07 15.94 36.39
C THR A 124 3.91 16.90 35.54
N SER A 125 5.24 16.75 35.52
CA SER A 125 6.10 17.61 34.70
C SER A 125 5.97 17.24 33.23
N LEU A 126 5.58 18.19 32.39
CA LEU A 126 5.38 17.97 30.96
C LEU A 126 6.43 18.74 30.15
N PRO A 127 7.05 18.10 29.14
CA PRO A 127 7.95 18.79 28.22
C PRO A 127 7.27 19.98 27.53
N ILE A 128 8.07 21.02 27.23
CA ILE A 128 7.57 22.24 26.58
C ILE A 128 7.13 21.95 25.14
N HIS A 129 7.91 21.15 24.40
CA HIS A 129 7.63 20.84 23.00
C HIS A 129 6.32 20.02 22.83
N PRO A 130 5.42 20.37 21.89
CA PRO A 130 4.07 19.80 21.80
C PRO A 130 4.05 18.30 21.51
N GLU A 131 4.95 17.82 20.64
CA GLU A 131 5.04 16.39 20.32
C GLU A 131 5.58 15.58 21.51
N SER A 132 6.62 16.11 22.16
CA SER A 132 7.22 15.50 23.36
C SER A 132 6.20 15.45 24.49
N ARG A 133 5.39 16.49 24.63
CA ARG A 133 4.28 16.56 25.58
C ARG A 133 3.20 15.52 25.31
N ARG A 134 2.85 15.29 24.04
CA ARG A 134 1.88 14.24 23.67
C ARG A 134 2.41 12.86 24.06
N MET A 135 3.68 12.57 23.74
CA MET A 135 4.32 11.30 24.12
C MET A 135 4.40 11.13 25.64
N ALA A 136 4.79 12.19 26.36
CA ALA A 136 4.84 12.19 27.83
C ALA A 136 3.47 11.88 28.45
N LYS A 137 2.39 12.51 27.96
CA LYS A 137 1.02 12.23 28.40
C LYS A 137 0.65 10.76 28.17
N THR A 138 0.90 10.24 26.97
CA THR A 138 0.63 8.84 26.65
C THR A 138 1.39 7.90 27.59
N TRP A 139 2.67 8.17 27.85
CA TRP A 139 3.48 7.37 28.76
C TRP A 139 2.96 7.41 30.20
N ILE A 140 2.61 8.59 30.72
CA ILE A 140 2.01 8.73 32.06
C ILE A 140 0.70 7.94 32.12
N THR A 141 -0.18 8.07 31.13
CA THR A 141 -1.45 7.33 31.09
C THR A 141 -1.23 5.82 31.04
N GLN A 142 -0.32 5.33 30.19
CA GLN A 142 0.01 3.90 30.12
C GLN A 142 0.56 3.39 31.44
N ARG A 143 1.49 4.12 32.07
CA ARG A 143 2.04 3.76 33.38
C ARG A 143 0.95 3.73 34.45
N MET A 144 0.04 4.72 34.47
CA MET A 144 -1.10 4.70 35.38
C MET A 144 -1.97 3.47 35.16
N ILE A 145 -2.31 3.14 33.91
CA ILE A 145 -3.11 1.95 33.58
C ILE A 145 -2.41 0.67 34.05
N HIS A 146 -1.12 0.50 33.77
CA HIS A 146 -0.38 -0.70 34.17
C HIS A 146 -0.12 -0.79 35.68
N ASN A 147 -0.05 0.35 36.37
CA ASN A 147 0.13 0.41 37.83
C ASN A 147 -1.21 0.37 38.59
N THR A 148 -2.33 0.40 37.87
CA THR A 148 -3.66 0.49 38.46
C THR A 148 -3.91 -0.68 39.42
N ASP A 149 -3.63 -1.91 39.00
CA ASP A 149 -3.89 -3.11 39.82
C ASP A 149 -3.00 -3.19 41.06
N ALA A 150 -1.71 -2.84 40.93
CA ALA A 150 -0.78 -2.82 42.05
C ALA A 150 -1.20 -1.79 43.11
N MET A 151 -1.62 -0.61 42.67
CA MET A 151 -2.15 0.44 43.57
C MET A 151 -3.45 0.01 44.26
N PHE A 152 -4.37 -0.62 43.51
CA PHE A 152 -5.61 -1.14 44.09
C PHE A 152 -5.33 -2.19 45.16
N GLN A 153 -4.47 -3.17 44.88
CA GLN A 153 -4.08 -4.21 45.83
C GLN A 153 -3.40 -3.63 47.09
N GLN A 154 -2.51 -2.65 46.94
CA GLN A 154 -1.86 -1.99 48.09
C GLN A 154 -2.87 -1.32 49.03
N HIS A 155 -3.98 -0.82 48.51
CA HIS A 155 -5.04 -0.19 49.30
C HIS A 155 -6.17 -1.15 49.70
N GLY A 156 -5.98 -2.45 49.44
CA GLY A 156 -6.90 -3.52 49.80
C GLY A 156 -8.01 -3.76 48.79
N PHE A 157 -8.03 -3.07 47.64
CA PHE A 157 -9.00 -3.30 46.57
C PHE A 157 -8.62 -4.52 45.71
N VAL A 158 -9.62 -5.19 45.16
CA VAL A 158 -9.44 -6.31 44.21
C VAL A 158 -8.82 -5.85 42.90
N SER A 159 -8.11 -6.75 42.22
CA SER A 159 -7.53 -6.48 40.91
C SER A 159 -8.63 -6.19 39.88
N ARG A 160 -8.35 -5.37 38.87
CA ARG A 160 -9.32 -5.05 37.80
C ARG A 160 -9.82 -6.31 37.05
N ASP A 161 -8.97 -7.32 36.93
CA ASP A 161 -9.26 -8.56 36.21
C ASP A 161 -9.99 -9.62 37.06
N ASP A 162 -10.20 -9.36 38.36
CA ASP A 162 -10.96 -10.25 39.23
C ASP A 162 -12.47 -10.09 38.94
N GLN A 163 -12.94 -10.80 37.92
CA GLN A 163 -14.36 -10.87 37.49
C GLN A 163 -15.29 -11.53 38.54
N CYS A 164 -14.81 -11.80 39.74
CA CYS A 164 -15.45 -12.77 40.65
C CYS A 164 -16.41 -12.17 41.68
N VAL A 165 -16.67 -10.86 41.75
CA VAL A 165 -17.61 -10.35 42.77
C VAL A 165 -18.47 -9.21 42.23
N ASP A 166 -19.79 -9.41 42.21
CA ASP A 166 -20.81 -8.45 41.79
C ASP A 166 -20.79 -7.16 42.65
N VAL A 167 -20.32 -7.26 43.90
CA VAL A 167 -19.96 -6.15 44.78
C VAL A 167 -18.86 -6.63 45.72
N TRP A 168 -17.62 -6.18 45.55
CA TRP A 168 -16.61 -6.36 46.60
C TRP A 168 -16.79 -5.24 47.63
N CYS A 169 -16.94 -5.59 48.91
CA CYS A 169 -17.08 -4.64 50.01
C CYS A 169 -16.19 -5.08 51.17
N ASP A 170 -15.35 -4.16 51.62
CA ASP A 170 -14.52 -4.34 52.80
C ASP A 170 -14.80 -3.23 53.81
N VAL A 171 -14.88 -3.59 55.09
CA VAL A 171 -15.35 -2.72 56.16
C VAL A 171 -14.41 -2.83 57.35
N ASP A 172 -13.65 -1.76 57.57
CA ASP A 172 -12.79 -1.60 58.74
C ASP A 172 -13.49 -0.71 59.77
N VAL A 173 -13.84 -1.27 60.92
CA VAL A 173 -14.41 -0.53 62.04
C VAL A 173 -13.37 -0.42 63.15
N THR A 174 -12.88 0.80 63.40
CA THR A 174 -12.01 1.08 64.53
C THR A 174 -12.78 1.84 65.59
N VAL A 175 -12.95 1.21 66.76
CA VAL A 175 -13.62 1.81 67.92
C VAL A 175 -12.55 2.44 68.83
N SER A 176 -12.74 3.70 69.18
CA SER A 176 -11.87 4.46 70.08
C SER A 176 -12.70 5.11 71.19
N ASP A 177 -12.04 5.54 72.27
CA ASP A 177 -12.69 6.24 73.40
C ASP A 177 -13.40 7.54 72.96
N THR A 178 -12.97 8.13 71.84
CA THR A 178 -13.52 9.35 71.24
C THR A 178 -14.63 9.10 70.20
N GLY A 179 -14.90 7.84 69.85
CA GLY A 179 -15.92 7.46 68.86
C GLY A 179 -15.50 6.32 67.94
N THR A 180 -16.42 5.96 67.05
CA THR A 180 -16.24 4.85 66.09
C THR A 180 -15.95 5.41 64.69
N LEU A 181 -14.84 4.98 64.09
CA LEU A 181 -14.51 5.26 62.69
C LEU A 181 -14.79 4.01 61.85
N CYS A 182 -15.67 4.16 60.87
CA CYS A 182 -15.98 3.11 59.89
C CYS A 182 -15.39 3.50 58.53
N LYS A 183 -14.51 2.67 57.98
CA LYS A 183 -13.97 2.80 56.62
C LYS A 183 -14.57 1.70 55.76
N ILE A 184 -15.28 2.09 54.72
CA ILE A 184 -15.92 1.16 53.78
C ILE A 184 -15.28 1.34 52.42
N ARG A 185 -14.72 0.26 51.87
CA ARG A 185 -14.15 0.19 50.52
C ARG A 185 -15.05 -0.67 49.66
N ARG A 186 -15.49 -0.16 48.50
CA ARG A 186 -16.34 -0.92 47.57
C ARG A 186 -15.83 -0.85 46.14
N ASN A 187 -16.00 -1.97 45.43
CA ASN A 187 -15.80 -2.06 43.99
C ASN A 187 -17.06 -2.69 43.37
N PHE A 188 -17.72 -1.97 42.46
CA PHE A 188 -18.94 -2.39 41.77
C PHE A 188 -19.06 -1.66 40.43
N ILE A 189 -19.79 -2.26 39.48
CA ILE A 189 -20.12 -1.63 38.20
C ILE A 189 -21.52 -1.01 38.34
N SER A 190 -21.66 0.27 38.01
CA SER A 190 -22.95 0.97 38.03
C SER A 190 -23.33 1.47 36.63
N PRO A 191 -24.62 1.39 36.24
CA PRO A 191 -25.12 2.02 35.03
C PRO A 191 -25.25 3.55 35.16
N GLN A 192 -25.15 4.11 36.37
CA GLN A 192 -25.31 5.54 36.64
C GLN A 192 -24.01 6.31 36.39
N THR A 193 -24.12 7.62 36.16
CA THR A 193 -22.92 8.45 36.01
C THR A 193 -22.20 8.65 37.34
N LEU A 194 -20.92 9.04 37.28
CA LEU A 194 -20.13 9.32 38.48
C LEU A 194 -20.79 10.43 39.33
N GLU A 195 -21.36 11.44 38.67
CA GLU A 195 -22.03 12.57 39.32
C GLU A 195 -23.27 12.12 40.09
N GLN A 196 -24.06 11.23 39.50
CA GLN A 196 -25.25 10.64 40.15
C GLN A 196 -24.86 9.79 41.35
N SER A 197 -23.80 8.99 41.21
CA SER A 197 -23.25 8.18 42.31
C SER A 197 -22.75 9.05 43.47
N VAL A 198 -22.08 10.16 43.17
CA VAL A 198 -21.61 11.11 44.20
C VAL A 198 -22.78 11.82 44.90
N ALA A 199 -23.83 12.20 44.16
CA ALA A 199 -25.02 12.79 44.75
C ALA A 199 -25.74 11.81 45.69
N PHE A 200 -25.90 10.55 45.27
CA PHE A 200 -26.49 9.49 46.10
C PHE A 200 -25.76 9.30 47.42
N VAL A 201 -24.42 9.23 47.41
CA VAL A 201 -23.63 9.08 48.65
C VAL A 201 -23.79 10.29 49.58
N ARG A 202 -23.94 11.50 49.03
CA ARG A 202 -24.11 12.72 49.84
C ARG A 202 -25.50 12.83 50.46
N GLU A 203 -26.53 12.46 49.72
CA GLU A 203 -27.93 12.59 50.14
C GLU A 203 -28.39 11.40 50.99
N ASN A 204 -27.89 10.20 50.69
CA ASN A 204 -28.30 8.93 51.30
C ASN A 204 -27.09 8.17 51.85
N TRP A 205 -26.24 8.84 52.63
CA TRP A 205 -24.99 8.28 53.14
C TRP A 205 -25.17 6.99 53.96
N LEU A 206 -26.31 6.82 54.66
CA LEU A 206 -26.64 5.59 55.39
C LEU A 206 -27.01 4.42 54.47
N GLU A 207 -27.78 4.67 53.41
CA GLU A 207 -28.08 3.66 52.39
C GLU A 207 -26.80 3.26 51.64
N ALA A 208 -25.96 4.25 51.36
CA ALA A 208 -24.62 4.02 50.82
C ALA A 208 -23.72 3.19 51.76
N ILE A 209 -23.98 3.12 53.06
CA ILE A 209 -23.23 2.27 54.02
C ILE A 209 -23.77 0.83 54.10
N LEU A 210 -25.03 0.58 53.71
CA LEU A 210 -25.74 -0.69 53.96
C LEU A 210 -25.74 -1.71 52.80
N ILE A 211 -24.75 -1.67 51.90
CA ILE A 211 -24.55 -2.67 50.82
C ILE A 211 -25.66 -2.65 49.74
N GLU A 212 -26.54 -1.65 49.69
CA GLU A 212 -27.31 -1.43 48.46
C GLU A 212 -26.41 -0.67 47.47
N ALA A 213 -25.91 -1.37 46.44
CA ALA A 213 -25.46 -0.70 45.23
C ALA A 213 -26.63 0.18 44.74
N PRO A 214 -26.40 1.41 44.26
CA PRO A 214 -27.48 2.30 43.81
C PRO A 214 -28.30 1.55 42.74
N GLN A 215 -29.44 1.03 43.16
CA GLN A 215 -30.35 0.31 42.28
C GLN A 215 -30.98 1.34 41.34
N ASP A 216 -31.25 0.93 40.10
CA ASP A 216 -32.04 1.75 39.19
C ASP A 216 -33.33 2.16 39.90
N SER A 217 -33.46 3.46 40.15
CA SER A 217 -34.62 4.09 40.78
C SER A 217 -35.92 3.94 39.96
N HIS A 218 -35.90 3.12 38.91
CA HIS A 218 -37.03 2.78 38.04
C HIS A 218 -37.78 1.50 38.43
N SER A 219 -37.34 0.74 39.44
CA SER A 219 -37.99 -0.53 39.84
C SER A 219 -38.74 -0.52 41.17
N ARG A 220 -39.02 0.64 41.78
CA ARG A 220 -40.03 0.74 42.85
C ARG A 220 -41.25 1.52 42.36
N MET A 221 -42.21 0.77 41.80
CA MET A 221 -43.62 1.11 41.76
C MET A 221 -44.38 0.07 42.59
#